data_AF-A0A4T0VVF2-F1
#
_entry.id   AF-A0A4T0VVF2-F1
#
_cell.length_a   1.000
_cell.length_b   1.000
_cell.length_c   1.000
_cell.angle_alpha   90.00
_cell.angle_beta   90.00
_cell.angle_gamma   90.00
#
_symmetry.space_group_name_H-M   'P 1'
#
loop_
_entity.id
_entity.type
_entity.pdbx_description
1 polymer ?
#
loop_
_entity_poly.entity_id
_entity_poly.type
_entity_poly.pdbx_seq_one_letter_code
_entity_poly.pdbx_strand_id
1 'polypeptide(L)'
;MAPYQGHCNCGSVKVTLSNKPESIIVCHCANCKRAGGPFSMNFLVDDGQWEVEDSQNTLTEYLDNNTDSGNPVHRFFCRNCGSPVKTTAKPFPGQALVKASLFDDIPTKRNEVFGQKALSWA
;
A
#
# COMPACT_ATOMS: atom_id res chain seq x y z
N MET A 1 -17.04 16.42 -6.37
CA MET A 1 -16.38 15.13 -6.61
C MET A 1 -16.39 14.38 -5.30
N ALA A 2 -16.79 13.11 -5.30
CA ALA A 2 -16.69 12.29 -4.10
C ALA A 2 -15.21 12.08 -3.75
N PRO A 3 -14.84 12.07 -2.46
CA PRO A 3 -13.46 11.77 -2.05
C PRO A 3 -13.04 10.38 -2.55
N TYR A 4 -11.78 10.24 -2.97
CA TYR A 4 -11.26 8.95 -3.42
C TYR A 4 -10.92 8.10 -2.19
N GLN A 5 -11.77 7.11 -1.90
CA GLN A 5 -11.78 6.38 -0.64
C GLN A 5 -11.57 4.89 -0.83
N GLY A 6 -10.88 4.29 0.13
CA GLY A 6 -10.66 2.85 0.23
C GLY A 6 -10.80 2.37 1.66
N HIS A 7 -10.90 1.07 1.86
CA HIS A 7 -11.04 0.48 3.17
C HIS A 7 -10.40 -0.90 3.27
N CYS A 8 -10.06 -1.31 4.49
CA CYS A 8 -9.65 -2.69 4.74
C CYS A 8 -10.85 -3.64 4.58
N ASN A 9 -10.59 -4.95 4.47
CA ASN A 9 -11.64 -5.94 4.19
C ASN A 9 -12.78 -5.94 5.24
N CYS A 10 -12.48 -5.69 6.52
CA CYS A 10 -13.50 -5.61 7.58
C CYS A 10 -14.08 -4.20 7.79
N GLY A 11 -13.61 -3.19 7.05
CA GLY A 11 -14.10 -1.81 7.11
C GLY A 11 -13.69 -0.99 8.34
N SER A 12 -12.86 -1.54 9.25
CA SER A 12 -12.44 -0.83 10.47
C SER A 12 -11.45 0.30 10.18
N VAL A 13 -10.63 0.14 9.13
CA VAL A 13 -9.70 1.15 8.62
C VAL A 13 -10.22 1.67 7.29
N LYS A 14 -10.39 2.98 7.20
CA LYS A 14 -10.72 3.71 5.97
C LYS A 14 -9.59 4.67 5.63
N VAL A 15 -9.31 4.81 4.34
CA VAL A 15 -8.28 5.70 3.81
C VAL A 15 -8.93 6.64 2.81
N THR A 16 -8.71 7.93 2.98
CA THR A 16 -9.17 8.97 2.04
C THR A 16 -7.97 9.63 1.40
N LEU A 17 -7.93 9.73 0.08
CA LEU A 17 -6.95 10.53 -0.65
C LEU A 17 -7.61 11.82 -1.16
N SER A 18 -6.86 12.93 -1.15
CA SER A 18 -7.35 14.21 -1.68
C SER A 18 -7.77 14.12 -3.15
N ASN A 19 -7.05 13.32 -3.95
CA ASN A 19 -7.31 13.07 -5.37
C ASN A 19 -6.96 11.62 -5.73
N LYS A 20 -7.57 11.08 -6.79
CA LYS A 20 -7.17 9.79 -7.37
C LYS A 20 -5.79 9.92 -8.03
N PRO A 21 -4.78 9.14 -7.62
CA PRO A 21 -3.47 9.16 -8.29
C PRO A 21 -3.58 8.67 -9.74
N GLU A 22 -2.74 9.18 -10.64
CA GLU A 22 -2.78 8.79 -12.06
C GLU A 22 -2.15 7.43 -12.38
N SER A 23 -1.34 6.91 -11.46
CA SER A 23 -0.61 5.65 -11.66
C SER A 23 -0.34 4.91 -10.36
N ILE A 24 -0.04 3.62 -10.48
CA ILE A 24 0.39 2.77 -9.37
C ILE A 24 1.84 2.31 -9.52
N ILE A 25 2.44 1.96 -8.39
CA ILE A 25 3.69 1.20 -8.30
C ILE A 25 3.35 -0.24 -7.95
N VAL A 26 3.72 -1.17 -8.84
CA VAL A 26 3.57 -2.62 -8.64
C VAL A 26 4.91 -3.22 -8.24
N CYS A 27 4.97 -3.83 -7.05
CA CYS A 27 6.19 -4.40 -6.52
C CYS A 27 6.12 -5.93 -6.49
N HIS A 28 7.11 -6.58 -7.12
CA HIS A 28 7.20 -8.04 -7.24
C HIS A 28 8.25 -8.67 -6.31
N CYS A 29 8.83 -7.89 -5.38
CA CYS A 29 9.78 -8.40 -4.40
C CYS A 29 9.14 -9.48 -3.50
N ALA A 30 9.95 -10.37 -2.92
CA ALA A 30 9.43 -11.53 -2.19
C ALA A 30 8.49 -11.11 -1.04
N ASN A 31 8.84 -10.07 -0.29
CA ASN A 31 8.05 -9.59 0.84
C ASN A 31 6.74 -8.92 0.39
N CYS A 32 6.74 -8.19 -0.74
CA CYS A 32 5.52 -7.62 -1.31
C CYS A 32 4.58 -8.70 -1.83
N LYS A 33 5.10 -9.80 -2.38
CA LYS A 33 4.29 -10.97 -2.73
C LYS A 33 3.66 -11.62 -1.50
N ARG A 34 4.45 -11.82 -0.43
CA ARG A 34 3.94 -12.38 0.83
C ARG A 34 2.86 -11.51 1.49
N ALA A 35 2.89 -10.19 1.28
CA ALA A 35 1.92 -9.26 1.86
C ALA A 35 0.62 -9.09 1.05
N GLY A 36 0.60 -9.45 -0.25
CA GLY A 36 -0.49 -9.07 -1.16
C GLY A 36 -0.79 -10.03 -2.32
N GLY A 37 -0.16 -11.21 -2.37
CA GLY A 37 -0.37 -12.21 -3.43
C GLY A 37 0.70 -12.17 -4.52
N PRO A 38 0.35 -12.09 -5.82
CA PRO A 38 1.33 -12.13 -6.91
C PRO A 38 2.26 -10.89 -6.94
N PHE A 39 1.82 -9.78 -6.32
CA PHE A 39 2.55 -8.51 -6.18
C PHE A 39 1.83 -7.60 -5.18
N SER A 40 2.44 -6.46 -4.83
CA SER A 40 1.79 -5.38 -4.06
C SER A 40 1.58 -4.16 -4.95
N MET A 41 0.35 -3.64 -4.99
CA MET A 41 -0.01 -2.41 -5.70
C MET A 41 -0.04 -1.22 -4.74
N ASN A 42 0.58 -0.11 -5.12
CA ASN A 42 0.79 1.02 -4.23
C ASN A 42 0.53 2.35 -4.94
N PHE A 43 -0.12 3.26 -4.25
CA PHE A 43 -0.09 4.69 -4.54
C PHE A 43 1.04 5.32 -3.74
N LEU A 44 1.91 6.08 -4.41
CA LEU A 44 2.84 6.97 -3.73
C LEU A 44 2.11 8.29 -3.48
N VAL A 45 1.92 8.65 -2.21
CA VAL A 45 1.19 9.84 -1.80
C VAL A 45 2.04 10.67 -0.85
N ASP A 46 2.00 11.99 -1.01
CA ASP A 46 2.68 12.92 -0.11
C ASP A 46 1.93 13.02 1.22
N ASP A 47 2.67 13.19 2.31
CA ASP A 47 2.07 13.44 3.61
C ASP A 47 1.16 14.68 3.56
N GLY A 48 0.01 14.59 4.23
CA GLY A 48 -1.03 15.62 4.18
C GLY A 48 -1.94 15.59 2.95
N GLN A 49 -1.68 14.73 1.95
CA GLN A 49 -2.60 14.48 0.82
C GLN A 49 -3.53 13.27 1.03
N TRP A 50 -3.54 12.74 2.25
CA TRP A 50 -4.30 11.56 2.60
C TRP A 50 -4.55 11.47 4.10
N GLU A 51 -5.61 10.77 4.47
CA GLU A 51 -6.06 10.58 5.84
C GLU A 51 -6.42 9.13 6.10
N VAL A 52 -6.26 8.69 7.37
CA VAL A 52 -6.67 7.37 7.83
C VAL A 52 -7.63 7.52 9.01
N GLU A 53 -8.78 6.89 8.88
CA GLU A 53 -9.73 6.69 9.96
C GLU A 53 -9.65 5.23 10.41
N ASP A 54 -9.28 5.00 11.67
CA ASP A 54 -9.24 3.66 12.28
C ASP A 54 -10.22 3.59 13.45
N SER A 55 -11.49 3.39 13.10
CA SER A 55 -12.64 3.44 14.01
C SER A 55 -12.59 2.43 15.16
N GLN A 56 -11.79 1.37 15.04
CA GLN A 56 -11.69 0.30 16.04
C GLN A 56 -10.26 0.11 16.59
N ASN A 57 -9.34 1.04 16.30
CA ASN A 57 -7.94 0.95 16.72
C ASN A 57 -7.29 -0.40 16.33
N THR A 58 -7.45 -0.76 15.05
CA THR A 58 -7.03 -2.03 14.45
C THR A 58 -5.80 -1.91 13.58
N LEU A 59 -5.40 -0.70 13.20
CA LEU A 59 -4.20 -0.45 12.45
C LEU A 59 -2.98 -0.76 13.33
N THR A 60 -2.16 -1.69 12.86
CA THR A 60 -0.92 -2.07 13.54
C THR A 60 0.24 -2.05 12.56
N GLU A 61 1.44 -2.18 13.10
CA GLU A 61 2.69 -2.00 12.36
C GLU A 61 3.58 -3.24 12.51
N TYR A 62 4.29 -3.56 11.43
CA TYR A 62 5.38 -4.51 11.41
C TYR A 62 6.61 -3.87 10.74
N LEU A 63 7.74 -3.85 11.46
CA LEU A 63 9.03 -3.44 10.91
C LEU A 63 9.64 -4.61 10.13
N ASP A 64 9.65 -4.49 8.81
CA ASP A 64 10.26 -5.46 7.90
C ASP A 64 11.71 -5.04 7.59
N ASN A 65 12.65 -5.73 8.24
CA ASN A 65 14.08 -5.50 8.07
C ASN A 65 14.71 -6.31 6.93
N ASN A 66 14.03 -7.36 6.45
CA ASN A 66 14.61 -8.31 5.49
C ASN A 66 14.03 -8.05 4.09
N THR A 67 14.40 -6.91 3.51
CA THR A 67 13.86 -6.43 2.23
C THR A 67 14.87 -6.59 1.10
N ASP A 68 14.37 -6.86 -0.11
CA ASP A 68 15.20 -6.94 -1.32
C ASP A 68 15.90 -5.60 -1.66
N SER A 69 15.40 -4.47 -1.14
CA SER A 69 16.01 -3.14 -1.33
C SER A 69 17.11 -2.82 -0.31
N GLY A 70 17.32 -3.68 0.69
CA GLY A 70 18.24 -3.44 1.80
C GLY A 70 17.79 -2.35 2.79
N ASN A 71 16.65 -1.69 2.55
CA ASN A 71 16.12 -0.65 3.42
C ASN A 71 14.98 -1.23 4.28
N PRO A 72 15.02 -1.07 5.62
CA PRO A 72 13.88 -1.40 6.46
C PRO A 72 12.63 -0.63 6.03
N VAL A 73 11.49 -1.30 6.05
CA VAL A 73 10.19 -0.71 5.73
C VAL A 73 9.19 -0.95 6.84
N HIS A 74 8.40 0.06 7.15
CA HIS A 74 7.34 0.00 8.14
C HIS A 74 6.03 -0.36 7.44
N ARG A 75 5.49 -1.54 7.72
CA ARG A 75 4.28 -2.06 7.09
C ARG A 75 3.11 -1.89 8.04
N PHE A 76 2.11 -1.13 7.62
CA PHE A 76 0.88 -0.94 8.39
C PHE A 76 -0.24 -1.77 7.80
N PHE A 77 -0.96 -2.49 8.65
CA PHE A 77 -2.04 -3.40 8.24
C PHE A 77 -3.12 -3.47 9.31
N CYS A 78 -4.32 -3.88 8.92
CA CYS A 78 -5.42 -4.11 9.85
C CYS A 78 -5.20 -5.44 10.58
N ARG A 79 -5.06 -5.43 11.90
CA ARG A 79 -4.88 -6.66 12.72
C ARG A 79 -6.10 -7.59 12.70
N ASN A 80 -7.29 -7.07 12.40
CA ASN A 80 -8.52 -7.86 12.40
C ASN A 80 -8.69 -8.70 11.13
N CYS A 81 -8.33 -8.16 9.97
CA CYS A 81 -8.54 -8.83 8.67
C CYS A 81 -7.27 -9.07 7.85
N GLY A 82 -6.11 -8.58 8.32
CA GLY A 82 -4.83 -8.73 7.63
C GLY A 82 -4.63 -7.83 6.42
N SER A 83 -5.62 -7.03 6.00
CA SER A 83 -5.46 -6.15 4.83
C SER A 83 -4.30 -5.18 5.01
N PRO A 84 -3.35 -5.11 4.07
CA PRO A 84 -2.28 -4.15 4.12
C PRO A 84 -2.82 -2.75 3.81
N VAL A 85 -2.39 -1.74 4.56
CA VAL A 85 -2.94 -0.37 4.48
C VAL A 85 -1.96 0.61 3.88
N LYS A 86 -0.74 0.68 4.44
CA LYS A 86 0.33 1.54 3.91
C LYS A 86 1.69 0.96 4.20
N THR A 87 2.70 1.49 3.52
CA THR A 87 4.10 1.25 3.84
C THR A 87 4.85 2.58 3.86
N THR A 88 5.68 2.82 4.87
CA THR A 88 6.62 3.94 4.88
C THR A 88 8.04 3.39 4.90
N ALA A 89 8.97 4.11 4.27
CA ALA A 89 10.35 3.67 4.15
C ALA A 89 11.28 4.88 4.02
N LYS A 90 12.51 4.75 4.50
CA LYS A 90 13.53 5.80 4.45
C LYS A 90 13.74 6.44 3.07
N PRO A 91 13.73 5.69 1.96
CA PRO A 91 13.86 6.26 0.60
C PRO A 91 12.70 7.16 0.16
N PHE A 92 11.57 7.18 0.88
CA PHE A 92 10.39 7.98 0.58
C PHE A 92 10.08 8.92 1.76
N PRO A 93 10.98 9.87 2.11
CA PRO A 93 10.74 10.79 3.21
C PRO A 93 9.56 11.71 2.90
N GLY A 94 8.64 11.87 3.84
CA GLY A 94 7.44 12.71 3.67
C GLY A 94 6.40 12.12 2.72
N GLN A 95 6.52 10.83 2.37
CA GLN A 95 5.58 10.13 1.50
C GLN A 95 5.21 8.76 2.09
N ALA A 96 4.04 8.26 1.70
CA ALA A 96 3.57 6.92 2.03
C ALA A 96 3.23 6.13 0.76
N LEU A 97 3.52 4.82 0.81
CA LEU A 97 3.03 3.85 -0.16
C LEU A 97 1.69 3.29 0.35
N VAL A 98 0.59 3.99 0.08
CA VAL A 98 -0.78 3.54 0.40
C VAL A 98 -1.14 2.38 -0.51
N LYS A 99 -1.76 1.32 0.03
CA LYS A 99 -2.10 0.15 -0.78
C LYS A 99 -3.28 0.45 -1.69
N ALA A 100 -3.04 0.34 -3.00
CA ALA A 100 -4.07 0.60 -4.00
C ALA A 100 -5.20 -0.44 -3.94
N SER A 101 -4.92 -1.64 -3.43
CA SER A 101 -5.90 -2.71 -3.23
C SER A 101 -6.98 -2.42 -2.19
N LEU A 102 -6.90 -1.28 -1.48
CA LEU A 102 -7.98 -0.81 -0.61
C LEU A 102 -9.10 -0.11 -1.39
N PHE A 103 -8.88 0.25 -2.64
CA PHE A 103 -9.76 1.08 -3.46
C PHE A 103 -10.35 0.25 -4.61
N ASP A 104 -11.62 0.51 -4.95
CA ASP A 104 -12.33 -0.25 -5.98
C ASP A 104 -11.93 0.12 -7.41
N ASP A 105 -11.50 1.36 -7.64
CA ASP A 105 -11.18 1.91 -8.95
C ASP A 105 -9.71 2.32 -9.06
N ILE A 106 -8.87 1.41 -9.54
CA ILE A 106 -7.42 1.59 -9.64
C ILE A 106 -7.03 2.03 -11.07
N PRO A 107 -6.14 3.02 -11.26
CA PRO A 107 -5.62 3.39 -12.57
C PRO A 107 -4.93 2.24 -13.31
N THR A 108 -5.02 2.25 -14.64
CA THR A 108 -4.37 1.25 -15.50
C THR A 108 -2.87 1.50 -15.69
N LYS A 109 -2.44 2.77 -15.60
CA LYS A 109 -1.03 3.15 -15.71
C LYS A 109 -0.26 2.63 -14.50
N ARG A 110 0.79 1.84 -14.75
CA ARG A 110 1.60 1.21 -13.72
C ARG A 110 3.09 1.32 -14.00
N ASN A 111 3.86 1.42 -12.94
CA ASN A 111 5.32 1.29 -12.95
C ASN A 111 5.68 0.04 -12.15
N GLU A 112 6.56 -0.80 -12.68
CA GLU A 112 6.94 -2.05 -12.04
C GLU A 112 8.31 -1.93 -11.37
N VAL A 113 8.41 -2.42 -10.13
CA VAL A 113 9.66 -2.52 -9.39
C VAL A 113 9.94 -3.96 -9.03
N PHE A 114 11.21 -4.35 -9.16
CA PHE A 114 11.64 -5.75 -9.14
C PHE A 114 10.93 -6.61 -10.20
N GLY A 115 10.62 -6.06 -11.38
CA GLY A 115 9.88 -6.74 -12.45
C GLY A 115 10.52 -8.05 -12.93
N GLN A 116 11.83 -8.23 -12.78
CA GLN A 116 12.51 -9.51 -13.02
C GLN A 116 12.05 -10.65 -12.10
N LYS A 117 11.35 -10.33 -11.00
CA LYS A 117 10.74 -11.27 -10.04
C LYS A 117 9.22 -11.40 -10.23
N ALA A 118 8.67 -10.79 -11.28
CA ALA A 118 7.26 -10.94 -11.65
C ALA A 118 6.95 -12.40 -12.00
N LEU A 119 5.72 -12.82 -11.73
CA LEU A 119 5.25 -14.14 -12.13
C LEU A 119 4.87 -14.07 -13.61
N SER A 120 5.23 -15.07 -14.39
CA SER A 120 5.06 -15.04 -15.86
C SER A 120 3.60 -14.94 -16.32
N TRP A 121 2.65 -15.25 -15.44
CA TRP A 121 1.21 -15.21 -15.71
C TRP A 121 0.51 -13.98 -15.12
N ALA A 122 1.23 -13.12 -14.39
CA ALA A 122 0.69 -12.00 -13.62
C ALA A 122 1.13 -10.64 -14.17
#